data_AF-W4QGX8-F1
#
_entry.id   AF-W4QGX8-F1
#
_cell.length_a   1.000
_cell.length_b   1.000
_cell.length_c   1.000
_cell.angle_alpha   90.00
_cell.angle_beta   90.00
_cell.angle_gamma   90.00
#
_symmetry.space_group_name_H-M   'P 1'
#
loop_
_entity.id
_entity.type
_entity.pdbx_description
1 polymer ?
#
loop_
_entity_poly.entity_id
_entity_poly.type
_entity_poly.pdbx_seq_one_letter_code
_entity_poly.pdbx_strand_id
1 'polypeptide(L)' 'MAKPDNRNDNVEKLQEMKRNTQHNIEAAEEAIAETNMSSEQKQDVRAKNERREESIEAFESEMEDEKRARQNGYKNE' A
#
# COMPACT_ATOMS: atom_id res chain seq x y z
N MET A 1 2.38 -24.82 -20.21
CA MET A 1 3.54 -24.02 -19.76
C MET A 1 3.08 -23.22 -18.56
N ALA A 2 3.55 -23.57 -17.36
CA ALA A 2 3.35 -22.72 -16.20
C ALA A 2 4.09 -21.39 -16.48
N LYS A 3 3.37 -20.26 -16.41
CA LYS A 3 4.02 -18.95 -16.51
C LYS A 3 5.09 -18.89 -15.41
N PRO A 4 6.33 -18.48 -15.73
CA PRO A 4 7.37 -18.34 -14.72
C PRO A 4 6.87 -17.36 -13.66
N ASP A 5 7.10 -17.72 -12.40
CA ASP A 5 6.54 -17.08 -11.21
C ASP A 5 6.62 -15.54 -11.28
N ASN A 6 5.47 -14.87 -11.47
CA ASN A 6 5.34 -13.41 -11.55
C ASN A 6 5.51 -12.72 -10.19
N ARG A 7 6.18 -13.36 -9.22
CA ARG A 7 6.32 -12.81 -7.86
C ARG A 7 7.13 -11.52 -7.81
N ASN A 8 8.04 -11.32 -8.79
CA ASN A 8 8.71 -10.03 -8.97
C ASN A 8 7.72 -8.92 -9.35
N ASP A 9 6.77 -9.21 -10.25
CA ASP A 9 5.73 -8.25 -10.62
C ASP A 9 4.83 -7.91 -9.42
N ASN A 10 4.59 -8.86 -8.51
CA ASN A 10 3.75 -8.64 -7.33
C ASN A 10 4.40 -7.64 -6.36
N VAL A 11 5.69 -7.79 -6.06
CA VAL A 11 6.41 -6.86 -5.18
C VAL A 11 6.44 -5.45 -5.77
N GLU A 12 6.74 -5.32 -7.07
CA GLU A 12 6.77 -3.99 -7.74
C GLU A 12 5.38 -3.33 -7.72
N LYS A 13 4.31 -4.08 -8.00
CA LYS A 13 2.93 -3.57 -7.92
C LYS A 13 2.55 -3.16 -6.49
N LEU A 14 2.91 -3.96 -5.49
CA LEU A 14 2.64 -3.63 -4.09
C LEU A 14 3.39 -2.36 -3.66
N GLN A 15 4.64 -2.19 -4.10
CA GLN A 15 5.39 -0.95 -3.87
C GLN A 15 4.74 0.26 -4.54
N GLU A 16 4.27 0.12 -5.78
CA GLU A 16 3.55 1.19 -6.48
C GLU A 16 2.23 1.55 -5.77
N MET A 17 1.43 0.55 -5.42
CA MET A 17 0.17 0.75 -4.69
C MET A 17 0.41 1.41 -3.33
N LYS A 18 1.45 1.00 -2.59
CA LYS A 18 1.86 1.66 -1.34
C LYS A 18 2.19 3.12 -1.56
N ARG A 19 3.05 3.45 -2.54
CA ARG A 19 3.44 4.84 -2.83
C ARG A 19 2.24 5.69 -3.23
N ASN A 20 1.36 5.16 -4.09
CA ASN A 20 0.15 5.84 -4.51
C ASN A 20 -0.79 6.09 -3.32
N THR A 21 -0.89 5.12 -2.40
CA THR A 21 -1.71 5.24 -1.20
C THR A 21 -1.15 6.29 -0.24
N GLN A 22 0.16 6.35 -0.03
CA GLN A 22 0.83 7.39 0.74
C GLN A 22 0.57 8.78 0.16
N HIS A 23 0.76 8.95 -1.15
CA HIS A 23 0.46 10.22 -1.82
C HIS A 23 -1.02 10.62 -1.68
N ASN A 24 -1.95 9.65 -1.72
CA ASN A 24 -3.36 9.92 -1.49
C ASN A 24 -3.69 10.32 -0.05
N ILE A 25 -2.92 9.86 0.94
CA ILE A 25 -3.05 10.30 2.33
C ILE A 25 -2.57 11.76 2.44
N GLU A 26 -1.37 12.06 1.95
CA GLU A 26 -0.77 13.40 1.95
C GLU A 26 -1.68 14.42 1.24
N ALA A 27 -2.14 14.11 0.02
CA ALA A 27 -3.03 14.99 -0.73
C ALA A 27 -4.40 15.21 -0.02
N ALA A 28 -4.88 14.20 0.71
CA ALA A 28 -6.11 14.33 1.49
C ALA A 28 -5.92 15.20 2.74
N GLU A 29 -4.74 15.14 3.37
CA GLU A 29 -4.38 16.03 4.48
C GLU A 29 -4.19 17.48 4.03
N GLU A 30 -3.51 17.69 2.90
CA GLU A 30 -3.39 18.99 2.26
C GLU A 30 -4.78 19.57 1.94
N ALA A 31 -5.68 18.76 1.38
CA ALA A 31 -7.05 19.19 1.11
C ALA A 31 -7.80 19.62 2.39
N ILE A 32 -7.59 18.94 3.53
CA ILE A 32 -8.18 19.35 4.82
C ILE A 32 -7.64 20.72 5.26
N ALA A 33 -6.37 21.02 4.99
CA ALA A 33 -5.70 22.26 5.40
C ALA A 33 -6.05 23.44 4.48
N GLU A 34 -6.07 23.21 3.17
CA GLU A 34 -6.23 24.25 2.14
C GLU A 34 -7.69 24.57 1.80
N THR A 35 -8.64 23.71 2.19
CA THR A 35 -10.06 23.89 1.85
C THR A 35 -10.97 24.05 3.08
N ASN A 36 -12.07 24.79 2.89
CA ASN A 36 -13.09 24.98 3.91
C ASN A 36 -14.04 23.77 3.99
N MET A 37 -13.52 22.63 4.44
CA MET A 37 -14.34 21.45 4.76
C MET A 37 -15.09 21.61 6.09
N SER A 38 -16.30 21.06 6.16
CA SER A 38 -17.01 20.92 7.43
C SER A 38 -16.29 19.94 8.37
N SER A 39 -16.58 19.99 9.67
CA SER A 39 -15.98 19.06 10.64
C SER A 39 -16.28 17.59 10.31
N GLU A 40 -17.48 17.30 9.82
CA GLU A 40 -17.89 15.96 9.38
C GLU A 40 -17.05 15.49 8.19
N GLN A 41 -16.90 16.33 7.16
CA GLN A 41 -16.06 16.01 6.00
C GLN A 41 -14.60 15.77 6.40
N LYS A 42 -14.05 16.58 7.32
CA LYS A 42 -12.68 16.38 7.84
C LYS A 42 -12.55 15.05 8.58
N GLN A 43 -13.55 14.65 9.35
CA GLN A 43 -13.57 13.38 10.06
C GLN A 43 -13.63 12.20 9.08
N ASP A 44 -14.47 12.27 8.04
CA ASP A 44 -14.56 11.22 7.02
C ASP A 44 -13.25 11.03 6.26
N VAL A 45 -12.58 12.14 5.92
CA VAL A 45 -11.27 12.09 5.25
C VAL A 45 -10.22 11.45 6.17
N ARG A 46 -10.18 11.82 7.46
CA ARG A 46 -9.27 11.21 8.45
C ARG A 46 -9.54 9.71 8.63
N ALA A 47 -10.79 9.31 8.80
CA ALA A 47 -11.16 7.90 8.91
C ALA A 47 -10.81 7.10 7.64
N LYS A 48 -10.86 7.74 6.46
CA LYS A 48 -10.39 7.13 5.21
C LYS A 48 -8.87 7.01 5.15
N ASN A 49 -8.13 7.96 5.72
CA ASN A 49 -6.68 7.88 5.83
C ASN A 49 -6.25 6.77 6.81
N GLU A 50 -6.91 6.61 7.96
CA GLU A 50 -6.64 5.50 8.89
C GLU A 50 -6.76 4.13 8.19
N ARG A 51 -7.84 3.90 7.44
CA ARG A 51 -7.99 2.65 6.66
C ARG A 51 -6.92 2.47 5.56
N ARG A 52 -6.39 3.57 5.02
CA ARG A 52 -5.30 3.53 4.03
C ARG A 52 -3.97 3.17 4.71
N GLU A 53 -3.74 3.60 5.94
CA GLU A 53 -2.59 3.18 6.74
C GLU A 53 -2.63 1.66 7.00
N GLU A 54 -3.78 1.13 7.42
CA GLU A 54 -3.99 -0.32 7.56
C GLU A 54 -3.71 -1.08 6.24
N SER A 55 -4.11 -0.50 5.10
CA SER A 55 -3.84 -1.08 3.77
C SER A 55 -2.34 -1.09 3.46
N ILE A 56 -1.61 -0.05 3.84
CA ILE A 56 -0.15 0.03 3.65
C ILE A 56 0.55 -1.05 4.47
N GLU A 57 0.15 -1.25 5.73
CA GLU A 57 0.70 -2.31 6.58
C GLU A 57 0.47 -3.70 5.96
N ALA A 58 -0.74 -3.94 5.41
CA ALA A 58 -1.04 -5.17 4.71
C ALA A 58 -0.12 -5.36 3.47
N PHE A 59 0.08 -4.31 2.67
CA PHE A 59 1.01 -4.37 1.53
C PHE A 59 2.44 -4.67 1.97
N GLU A 60 2.90 -4.10 3.09
CA GLU A 60 4.23 -4.37 3.64
C GLU A 60 4.38 -5.82 4.07
N SER A 61 3.38 -6.37 4.75
CA SER A 61 3.37 -7.79 5.13
C SER A 61 3.43 -8.70 3.90
N GLU A 62 2.61 -8.44 2.88
CA GLU A 62 2.60 -9.21 1.63
C GLU A 62 3.94 -9.12 0.90
N MET A 63 4.55 -7.93 0.82
CA MET A 63 5.87 -7.76 0.21
C MET A 63 6.95 -8.56 0.93
N GLU A 64 6.93 -8.61 2.26
CA GLU A 64 7.90 -9.40 3.04
C GLU A 64 7.69 -10.90 2.86
N ASP A 65 6.44 -11.37 2.82
CA ASP A 65 6.13 -12.77 2.55
C ASP A 65 6.57 -13.18 1.13
N GLU A 66 6.37 -12.33 0.12
CA GLU A 66 6.84 -12.57 -1.25
C GLU A 66 8.38 -12.61 -1.34
N LYS A 67 9.07 -11.71 -0.63
CA LYS A 67 10.54 -11.73 -0.53
C LYS A 67 11.06 -12.99 0.15
N ARG A 68 10.40 -13.45 1.22
CA ARG A 68 10.74 -14.70 1.93
C ARG A 68 10.49 -15.92 1.04
N ALA A 69 9.37 -15.94 0.32
CA ALA A 69 9.06 -17.00 -0.63
C ALA A 69 10.12 -17.08 -1.75
N ARG A 70 10.64 -15.94 -2.21
CA ARG A 70 11.79 -15.89 -3.13
C ARG A 70 13.05 -16.48 -2.52
N GLN A 71 13.44 -16.08 -1.30
CA GLN A 71 14.65 -16.59 -0.66
C GLN A 71 14.58 -18.10 -0.35
N ASN A 72 13.41 -18.60 0.05
CA ASN A 72 13.20 -20.01 0.36
C ASN A 72 13.04 -20.88 -0.90
N GLY A 73 12.53 -20.32 -2.01
CA GLY A 73 12.52 -21.00 -3.31
C GLY A 73 13.93 -21.27 -3.86
N TYR A 74 14.93 -20.47 -3.47
CA TYR A 74 16.34 -20.64 -3.84
C TYR A 74 17.10 -21.71 -3.03
N LYS A 75 16.50 -22.30 -1.97
CA LYS A 75 17.18 -23.27 -1.09
C LYS A 75 16.95 -24.74 -1.47
N ASN A 76 16.24 -25.02 -2.56
CA ASN A 76 15.99 -26.38 -3.04
C ASN A 76 16.52 -26.57 -4.47
N GLU A 77 17.82 -26.32 -4.68
CA GLU A 77 18.60 -26.91 -5.79
C GLU A 77 19.97 -27.37 -5.26
#